data_AF-A0AAQ4FMD4-F1
#
_entry.id   AF-A0AAQ4FMD4-F1
#
_cell.length_a   1.000
_cell.length_b   1.000
_cell.length_c   1.000
_cell.angle_alpha   90.00
_cell.angle_beta   90.00
_cell.angle_gamma   90.00
#
_symmetry.space_group_name_H-M   'P 1'
#
loop_
_entity.id
_entity.type
_entity.pdbx_description
1 polymer ?
#
loop_
_entity_poly.entity_id
_entity_poly.type
_entity_poly.pdbx_seq_one_letter_code
_entity_poly.pdbx_strand_id
1 'polypeptide(L)'
;MDAAARLAMDVMRALVQKLNTTFWIRDPVRSLVLSKAEIMGLVVGFPVEYSDQSALDAAFADFPEVGKNFFYPYMESLRLQTHRAIRGKSAGNFMAVAANAYFNSQSNTAVIRAGILQPPVFISGAPDVFNYGGLGQIVGHEIMHGFDVKGIEVDYLERPVYYMATETMQTYAKKVLCLRASYQKNSRTFASDQKYRTFASDQSSRTFFSA
;
A
#
# COMPACT_ATOMS: atom_id res chain seq x y z
N MET A 1 -4.03 6.19 17.22
CA MET A 1 -3.80 5.93 15.78
C MET A 1 -3.93 7.20 14.93
N ASP A 2 -4.66 8.20 15.39
CA ASP A 2 -4.91 9.46 14.67
C ASP A 2 -3.66 10.19 14.20
N ALA A 3 -2.59 10.20 15.00
CA ALA A 3 -1.32 10.82 14.59
C ALA A 3 -0.66 10.12 13.39
N ALA A 4 -0.66 8.78 13.37
CA ALA A 4 -0.16 8.00 12.24
C ALA A 4 -1.04 8.20 10.99
N ALA A 5 -2.36 8.26 11.17
CA ALA A 5 -3.29 8.53 10.08
C ALA A 5 -3.10 9.94 9.49
N ARG A 6 -2.91 10.96 10.32
CA ARG A 6 -2.61 12.34 9.87
C ARG A 6 -1.34 12.39 9.04
N LEU A 7 -0.25 11.81 9.53
CA LEU A 7 1.02 11.74 8.81
C LEU A 7 0.87 11.02 7.46
N ALA A 8 0.17 9.88 7.44
CA ALA A 8 -0.07 9.16 6.19
C ALA A 8 -0.89 9.99 5.18
N MET A 9 -1.87 10.76 5.66
CA MET A 9 -2.61 11.71 4.81
C MET A 9 -1.75 12.89 4.33
N ASP A 10 -0.79 13.36 5.14
CA ASP A 10 0.16 14.40 4.72
C ASP A 10 1.02 13.91 3.54
N VAL A 11 1.53 12.67 3.60
CA VAL A 11 2.30 12.04 2.52
C VAL A 11 1.45 11.86 1.25
N MET A 12 0.18 11.47 1.39
CA MET A 12 -0.76 11.39 0.26
C MET A 12 -0.98 12.76 -0.42
N ARG A 13 -1.14 13.82 0.37
CA ARG A 13 -1.25 15.19 -0.15
C ARG A 13 0.02 15.63 -0.86
N ALA A 14 1.19 15.32 -0.31
CA ALA A 14 2.47 15.61 -0.93
C ALA A 14 2.63 14.89 -2.29
N LEU A 15 2.16 13.65 -2.41
CA LEU A 15 2.14 12.93 -3.70
C LEU A 15 1.32 13.67 -4.75
N VAL A 16 0.09 14.08 -4.42
CA VAL A 16 -0.79 14.80 -5.36
C VAL A 16 -0.14 16.10 -5.81
N GLN A 17 0.41 16.89 -4.87
CA GLN A 17 1.15 18.11 -5.19
C GLN A 17 2.37 17.85 -6.08
N LYS A 18 3.08 16.74 -5.83
CA LYS A 18 4.24 16.35 -6.62
C LYS A 18 3.86 15.97 -8.04
N LEU A 19 2.80 15.18 -8.21
CA LEU A 19 2.31 14.78 -9.54
C LEU A 19 1.85 16.00 -10.35
N ASN A 20 1.19 16.96 -9.70
CA ASN A 20 0.74 18.19 -10.34
C ASN A 20 1.90 19.08 -10.82
N THR A 21 3.00 19.14 -10.06
CA THR A 21 4.17 19.99 -10.36
C THR A 21 5.24 19.30 -11.21
N THR A 22 5.08 18.02 -11.51
CA THR A 22 6.09 17.25 -12.25
C THR A 22 6.10 17.62 -13.74
N PHE A 23 7.12 18.39 -14.15
CA PHE A 23 7.21 18.98 -15.50
C PHE A 23 7.21 17.99 -16.67
N TRP A 24 7.70 16.76 -16.46
CA TRP A 24 7.82 15.76 -17.52
C TRP A 24 6.56 14.89 -17.69
N ILE A 25 5.59 15.00 -16.77
CA ILE A 25 4.27 14.41 -16.92
C ILE A 25 3.40 15.43 -17.66
N ARG A 26 3.15 15.19 -18.94
CA ARG A 26 2.35 16.06 -19.81
C ARG A 26 0.89 15.61 -19.86
N ASP A 27 0.01 16.54 -20.22
CA ASP A 27 -1.38 16.22 -20.54
C ASP A 27 -1.45 15.36 -21.83
N PRO A 28 -2.38 14.39 -21.94
CA PRO A 28 -3.46 14.10 -21.00
C PRO A 28 -3.08 13.16 -19.85
N VAL A 29 -1.84 12.65 -19.81
CA VAL A 29 -1.40 11.67 -18.79
C VAL A 29 -1.45 12.25 -17.38
N ARG A 30 -1.14 13.55 -17.20
CA ARG A 30 -1.22 14.22 -15.89
C ARG A 30 -2.60 14.08 -15.26
N SER A 31 -3.67 14.37 -16.01
CA SER A 31 -5.04 14.27 -15.50
C SER A 31 -5.36 12.86 -15.02
N LEU A 32 -4.91 11.83 -15.75
CA LEU A 32 -5.14 10.43 -15.38
C LEU A 32 -4.41 10.02 -14.10
N VAL A 33 -3.13 10.38 -13.97
CA VAL A 33 -2.36 10.05 -12.76
C VAL A 33 -2.84 10.84 -11.55
N LEU A 34 -3.27 12.09 -11.73
CA LEU A 34 -3.89 12.89 -10.67
C LEU A 34 -5.21 12.28 -10.23
N SER A 35 -6.12 11.95 -11.15
CA SER A 35 -7.38 11.30 -10.79
C SER A 35 -7.16 10.00 -10.03
N LYS A 36 -6.15 9.20 -10.41
CA LYS A 36 -5.79 7.97 -9.69
C LYS A 36 -5.26 8.25 -8.27
N ALA A 37 -4.41 9.27 -8.11
CA ALA A 37 -3.86 9.65 -6.81
C ALA A 37 -4.91 10.25 -5.87
N GLU A 38 -5.79 11.11 -6.39
CA GLU A 38 -6.82 11.81 -5.60
C GLU A 38 -7.85 10.87 -5.00
N ILE A 39 -8.18 9.77 -5.69
CA ILE A 39 -9.14 8.79 -5.19
C ILE A 39 -8.49 7.57 -4.53
N MET A 40 -7.16 7.56 -4.41
CA MET A 40 -6.45 6.44 -3.79
C MET A 40 -6.87 6.31 -2.32
N GLY A 41 -7.33 5.12 -1.96
CA GLY A 41 -7.74 4.80 -0.59
C GLY A 41 -6.53 4.70 0.34
N LEU A 42 -6.76 4.97 1.62
CA LEU A 42 -5.76 4.82 2.67
C LEU A 42 -6.40 4.17 3.91
N VAL A 43 -5.86 3.02 4.32
CA VAL A 43 -6.25 2.33 5.56
C VAL A 43 -5.05 2.33 6.50
N VAL A 44 -5.22 2.85 7.72
CA VAL A 44 -4.17 2.90 8.75
C VAL A 44 -4.67 2.21 10.00
N GLY A 45 -3.94 1.19 10.45
CA GLY A 45 -4.29 0.38 11.60
C GLY A 45 -5.12 -0.84 11.22
N PHE A 46 -6.43 -0.75 11.43
CA PHE A 46 -7.39 -1.82 11.18
C PHE A 46 -8.72 -1.25 10.65
N PRO A 47 -9.52 -2.06 9.94
CA PRO A 47 -10.84 -1.68 9.45
C PRO A 47 -11.75 -1.22 10.60
N VAL A 48 -12.59 -0.21 10.35
CA VAL A 48 -13.47 0.37 11.38
C VAL A 48 -14.38 -0.68 12.02
N GLU A 49 -14.75 -1.72 11.27
CA GLU A 49 -15.57 -2.86 11.69
C GLU A 49 -14.95 -3.63 12.86
N TYR A 50 -13.62 -3.58 13.04
CA TYR A 50 -12.95 -4.21 14.18
C TYR A 50 -13.12 -3.41 15.48
N SER A 51 -13.68 -2.20 15.41
CA SER A 51 -13.99 -1.40 16.59
C SER A 51 -15.35 -1.77 17.20
N ASP A 52 -16.19 -2.50 16.48
CA ASP A 52 -17.50 -2.96 16.94
C ASP A 52 -17.38 -4.37 17.53
N GLN A 53 -17.40 -4.45 18.87
CA GLN A 53 -17.33 -5.71 19.59
C GLN A 53 -18.49 -6.65 19.23
N SER A 54 -19.71 -6.12 19.07
CA SER A 54 -20.88 -6.95 18.74
C SER A 54 -20.77 -7.52 17.33
N ALA A 55 -20.23 -6.74 16.38
CA ALA A 55 -19.95 -7.24 15.03
C ALA A 55 -18.85 -8.33 15.04
N LEU A 56 -17.81 -8.17 15.86
CA LEU A 56 -16.76 -9.19 16.02
C LEU A 56 -17.31 -10.47 16.66
N ASP A 57 -18.05 -10.36 17.76
CA ASP A 57 -18.64 -11.51 18.44
C ASP A 57 -19.57 -12.28 17.49
N ALA A 58 -20.42 -11.57 16.74
CA ALA A 58 -21.27 -12.17 15.70
C ALA A 58 -20.45 -12.83 14.57
N ALA A 59 -19.33 -12.21 14.15
CA ALA A 59 -18.47 -12.74 13.11
C ALA A 59 -17.72 -14.02 13.54
N PHE A 60 -17.48 -14.20 14.83
CA PHE A 60 -16.78 -15.37 15.39
C PHE A 60 -17.69 -16.35 16.15
N ALA A 61 -18.99 -16.10 16.25
CA ALA A 61 -19.96 -16.92 16.98
C ALA A 61 -19.97 -18.41 16.55
N ASP A 62 -19.74 -18.69 15.26
CA ASP A 62 -19.72 -20.06 14.73
C ASP A 62 -18.37 -20.78 14.94
N PHE A 63 -17.32 -20.08 15.39
CA PHE A 63 -16.01 -20.69 15.58
C PHE A 63 -15.97 -21.47 16.89
N PRO A 64 -15.48 -22.73 16.88
CA PRO A 64 -15.37 -23.52 18.10
C PRO A 64 -14.30 -22.95 19.03
N GLU A 65 -14.52 -23.07 20.34
CA GLU A 65 -13.52 -22.73 21.34
C GLU A 65 -12.26 -23.61 21.21
N VAL A 66 -11.10 -22.99 21.41
CA VAL A 66 -9.82 -23.72 21.42
C VAL A 66 -9.61 -24.33 22.80
N GLY A 67 -10.07 -25.58 22.95
CA GLY A 67 -9.80 -26.40 24.14
C GLY A 67 -8.42 -27.07 24.12
N LYS A 68 -8.25 -28.16 24.89
CA LYS A 68 -6.97 -28.91 24.96
C LYS A 68 -6.56 -29.60 23.66
N ASN A 69 -7.51 -29.88 22.75
CA ASN A 69 -7.23 -30.49 21.45
C ASN A 69 -7.35 -29.43 20.34
N PHE A 70 -6.22 -29.11 19.72
CA PHE A 70 -6.12 -28.10 18.66
C PHE A 70 -6.67 -28.58 17.30
N PHE A 71 -6.66 -29.89 17.04
CA PHE A 71 -6.94 -30.41 15.70
C PHE A 71 -8.37 -30.14 15.25
N TYR A 72 -9.36 -30.41 16.10
CA TYR A 72 -10.77 -30.21 15.75
C TYR A 72 -11.13 -28.74 15.51
N PRO A 73 -10.82 -27.79 16.42
CA PRO A 73 -11.09 -26.37 16.17
C PRO A 73 -10.39 -25.83 14.92
N TYR A 74 -9.17 -26.29 14.65
CA TYR A 74 -8.44 -25.90 13.44
C TYR A 74 -9.14 -26.38 12.16
N MET A 75 -9.50 -27.66 12.07
CA MET A 75 -10.21 -28.20 10.90
C MET A 75 -11.55 -27.51 10.67
N GLU A 76 -12.28 -27.20 11.74
CA GLU A 76 -13.56 -26.49 11.64
C GLU A 76 -13.38 -25.04 11.20
N SER A 77 -12.33 -24.36 11.67
CA SER A 77 -12.00 -23.00 11.22
C SER A 77 -11.74 -22.95 9.70
N LEU A 78 -11.04 -23.94 9.14
CA LEU A 78 -10.80 -24.06 7.69
C LEU A 78 -12.10 -24.31 6.92
N ARG A 79 -12.98 -25.16 7.46
CA ARG A 79 -14.30 -25.45 6.88
C ARG A 79 -15.16 -24.18 6.81
N LEU A 80 -15.23 -23.43 7.92
CA LEU A 80 -15.98 -22.17 8.00
C LEU A 80 -15.42 -21.10 7.04
N GLN A 81 -14.10 -20.94 6.97
CA GLN A 81 -13.46 -20.02 6.04
C GLN A 81 -13.79 -20.37 4.58
N THR A 82 -13.70 -21.65 4.22
CA THR A 82 -14.04 -22.14 2.87
C THR A 82 -15.50 -21.86 2.54
N HIS A 83 -16.41 -22.14 3.47
CA HIS A 83 -17.83 -21.90 3.29
C HIS A 83 -18.17 -20.41 3.14
N ARG A 84 -17.50 -19.53 3.89
CA ARG A 84 -17.62 -18.07 3.73
C ARG A 84 -17.10 -17.61 2.38
N ALA A 85 -15.94 -18.12 1.93
CA ALA A 85 -15.37 -17.78 0.63
C ALA A 85 -16.30 -18.16 -0.54
N ILE A 86 -16.90 -19.35 -0.52
CA ILE A 86 -17.88 -19.79 -1.54
C ILE A 86 -19.10 -18.86 -1.61
N ARG A 87 -19.49 -18.25 -0.49
CA ARG A 87 -20.63 -17.31 -0.42
C ARG A 87 -20.24 -15.85 -0.69
N GLY A 88 -19.02 -15.58 -1.14
CA GLY A 88 -18.51 -14.22 -1.33
C GLY A 88 -18.38 -13.42 -0.03
N LYS A 89 -18.40 -14.10 1.12
CA LYS A 89 -18.29 -13.52 2.46
C LYS A 89 -16.91 -13.74 3.08
N SER A 90 -15.89 -14.08 2.29
CA SER A 90 -14.53 -14.05 2.82
C SER A 90 -14.21 -12.60 3.16
N ALA A 91 -14.13 -12.27 4.45
CA ALA A 91 -13.30 -11.18 4.87
C ALA A 91 -11.91 -11.49 4.27
N GLY A 92 -11.40 -10.65 3.38
CA GLY A 92 -10.07 -10.84 2.83
C GLY A 92 -9.07 -11.08 3.97
N ASN A 93 -7.92 -11.69 3.67
CA ASN A 93 -6.89 -12.04 4.65
C ASN A 93 -6.20 -10.79 5.26
N PHE A 94 -6.97 -9.90 5.88
CA PHE A 94 -6.51 -8.70 6.57
C PHE A 94 -6.15 -9.07 8.00
N MET A 95 -4.87 -9.35 8.23
CA MET A 95 -4.34 -9.58 9.57
C MET A 95 -3.79 -8.28 10.14
N ALA A 96 -4.58 -7.58 10.95
CA ALA A 96 -4.24 -6.27 11.54
C ALA A 96 -2.92 -6.28 12.33
N VAL A 97 -2.63 -7.39 13.01
CA VAL A 97 -1.47 -7.54 13.90
C VAL A 97 -0.16 -7.82 13.16
N ALA A 98 -0.20 -8.12 11.86
CA ALA A 98 1.02 -8.35 11.10
C ALA A 98 1.79 -7.05 10.92
N ALA A 99 3.10 -7.08 11.21
CA ALA A 99 4.01 -5.95 11.05
C ALA A 99 4.39 -5.75 9.57
N ASN A 100 3.45 -5.25 8.77
CA ASN A 100 3.64 -5.07 7.33
C ASN A 100 2.67 -4.04 6.75
N ALA A 101 3.02 -3.46 5.60
CA ALA A 101 2.19 -2.59 4.80
C ALA A 101 2.11 -3.14 3.36
N TYR A 102 1.08 -2.76 2.60
CA TYR A 102 0.96 -3.15 1.19
C TYR A 102 0.04 -2.21 0.42
N PHE A 103 0.24 -2.16 -0.90
CA PHE A 103 -0.71 -1.58 -1.84
C PHE A 103 -1.63 -2.65 -2.45
N ASN A 104 -2.94 -2.43 -2.41
CA ASN A 104 -3.92 -3.24 -3.12
C ASN A 104 -4.27 -2.57 -4.46
N SER A 105 -3.83 -3.17 -5.56
CA SER A 105 -4.10 -2.65 -6.91
C SER A 105 -5.59 -2.68 -7.28
N GLN A 106 -6.31 -3.72 -6.87
CA GLN A 106 -7.72 -3.92 -7.22
C GLN A 106 -8.62 -2.83 -6.63
N SER A 107 -8.30 -2.37 -5.42
CA SER A 107 -9.06 -1.32 -4.74
C SER A 107 -8.36 0.04 -4.77
N ASN A 108 -7.23 0.18 -5.49
CA ASN A 108 -6.39 1.39 -5.49
C ASN A 108 -6.17 1.93 -4.06
N THR A 109 -5.78 1.07 -3.12
CA THR A 109 -5.73 1.39 -1.69
C THR A 109 -4.37 1.05 -1.08
N ALA A 110 -3.75 2.01 -0.40
CA ALA A 110 -2.60 1.76 0.45
C ALA A 110 -3.05 1.33 1.86
N VAL A 111 -2.44 0.26 2.37
CA VAL A 111 -2.84 -0.38 3.63
C VAL A 111 -1.65 -0.47 4.57
N ILE A 112 -1.73 0.26 5.67
CA ILE A 112 -0.73 0.25 6.75
C ILE A 112 -1.34 -0.48 7.95
N ARG A 113 -0.84 -1.66 8.28
CA ARG A 113 -1.44 -2.46 9.37
C ARG A 113 -1.03 -1.96 10.76
N ALA A 114 -1.90 -2.17 11.75
CA ALA A 114 -1.63 -1.78 13.13
C ALA A 114 -0.31 -2.37 13.66
N GLY A 115 0.02 -3.61 13.30
CA GLY A 115 1.25 -4.26 13.72
C GLY A 115 2.54 -3.57 13.29
N ILE A 116 2.53 -2.72 12.25
CA ILE A 116 3.73 -1.96 11.84
C ILE A 116 3.86 -0.60 12.56
N LEU A 117 2.80 -0.13 13.23
CA LEU A 117 2.73 1.18 13.88
C LEU A 117 3.35 1.16 15.28
N GLN A 118 4.60 0.71 15.34
CA GLN A 118 5.40 0.61 16.56
C GLN A 118 6.84 1.05 16.29
N PRO A 119 7.65 1.35 17.32
CA PRO A 119 9.06 1.69 17.12
C PRO A 119 9.81 0.57 16.37
N PRO A 120 10.75 0.90 15.46
CA PRO A 120 11.22 2.25 15.11
C PRO A 120 10.39 2.96 14.03
N VAL A 121 9.34 2.32 13.49
CA VAL A 121 8.54 2.85 12.37
C VAL A 121 7.68 4.03 12.81
N PHE A 122 7.02 3.91 13.96
CA PHE A 122 6.20 4.96 14.52
C PHE A 122 6.38 5.02 16.04
N ILE A 123 6.73 6.19 16.55
CA ILE A 123 6.97 6.48 17.96
C ILE A 123 5.97 7.55 18.40
N SER A 124 5.01 7.16 19.22
CA SER A 124 4.02 8.09 19.77
C SER A 124 4.70 9.15 20.63
N GLY A 125 4.43 10.43 20.36
CA GLY A 125 4.99 11.56 21.11
C GLY A 125 6.43 11.97 20.73
N ALA A 126 7.08 11.28 19.78
CA ALA A 126 8.35 11.73 19.23
C ALA A 126 8.15 12.93 18.27
N PRO A 127 9.18 13.78 18.07
CA PRO A 127 9.17 14.80 17.02
C PRO A 127 8.81 14.20 15.66
N ASP A 128 7.97 14.90 14.89
CA ASP A 128 7.40 14.39 13.65
C ASP A 128 8.46 13.84 12.70
N VAL A 129 9.62 14.50 12.57
CA VAL A 129 10.75 14.09 11.71
C VAL A 129 11.13 12.61 11.82
N PHE A 130 11.05 12.01 13.01
CA PHE A 130 11.35 10.58 13.19
C PHE A 130 10.28 9.69 12.57
N ASN A 131 9.01 10.01 12.83
CA ASN A 131 7.86 9.28 12.28
C ASN A 131 7.73 9.49 10.77
N TYR A 132 8.10 10.68 10.33
CA TYR A 132 8.19 11.07 8.95
C TYR A 132 9.24 10.15 8.26
N GLY A 133 10.46 10.02 8.81
CA GLY A 133 11.48 9.12 8.26
C GLY A 133 11.13 7.61 8.32
N GLY A 134 10.38 7.18 9.33
CA GLY A 134 9.93 5.78 9.49
C GLY A 134 8.65 5.47 8.71
N LEU A 135 7.50 5.87 9.28
CA LEU A 135 6.18 5.66 8.70
C LEU A 135 6.00 6.40 7.37
N GLY A 136 6.47 7.64 7.25
CA GLY A 136 6.29 8.42 6.03
C GLY A 136 6.96 7.78 4.81
N GLN A 137 8.14 7.19 4.99
CA GLN A 137 8.81 6.38 3.98
C GLN A 137 7.99 5.15 3.58
N ILE A 138 7.41 4.43 4.53
CA ILE A 138 6.58 3.25 4.24
C ILE A 138 5.31 3.64 3.50
N VAL A 139 4.61 4.69 3.95
CA VAL A 139 3.42 5.20 3.25
C VAL A 139 3.79 5.62 1.83
N GLY A 140 4.88 6.38 1.68
CA GLY A 140 5.40 6.79 0.38
C GLY A 140 5.74 5.59 -0.53
N HIS A 141 6.20 4.48 0.03
CA HIS A 141 6.50 3.27 -0.74
C HIS A 141 5.21 2.64 -1.27
N GLU A 142 4.24 2.42 -0.40
CA GLU A 142 2.99 1.75 -0.78
C GLU A 142 2.18 2.56 -1.79
N ILE A 143 2.07 3.88 -1.62
CA ILE A 143 1.30 4.70 -2.56
C ILE A 143 1.96 4.77 -3.94
N MET A 144 3.30 4.65 -3.99
CA MET A 144 4.05 4.62 -5.25
C MET A 144 3.91 3.31 -6.01
N HIS A 145 3.49 2.22 -5.39
CA HIS A 145 3.09 1.01 -6.12
C HIS A 145 1.91 1.25 -7.05
N GLY A 146 1.07 2.25 -6.78
CA GLY A 146 0.03 2.71 -7.72
C GLY A 146 0.57 3.27 -9.04
N PHE A 147 1.86 3.62 -9.09
CA PHE A 147 2.52 4.29 -10.22
C PHE A 147 3.84 3.62 -10.63
N ASP A 148 4.14 2.44 -10.10
CA ASP A 148 5.27 1.64 -10.56
C ASP A 148 5.00 1.07 -11.96
N VAL A 149 5.93 0.28 -12.49
CA VAL A 149 5.82 -0.24 -13.85
C VAL A 149 4.55 -1.04 -14.13
N LYS A 150 3.92 -1.64 -13.10
CA LYS A 150 2.61 -2.30 -13.21
C LYS A 150 1.48 -1.35 -12.86
N GLY A 151 1.65 -0.57 -11.80
CA GLY A 151 0.65 0.40 -11.35
C GLY A 151 0.29 1.40 -12.45
N ILE A 152 1.27 1.83 -13.26
CA ILE A 152 1.05 2.78 -14.35
C ILE A 152 0.30 2.16 -15.55
N GLU A 153 0.12 0.85 -15.63
CA GLU A 153 -0.57 0.20 -16.75
C GLU A 153 -2.09 0.24 -16.60
N VAL A 154 -2.61 0.58 -15.41
CA VAL A 154 -4.04 0.58 -15.08
C VAL A 154 -4.50 1.89 -14.48
N ASP A 155 -5.75 2.26 -14.75
CA ASP A 155 -6.42 3.38 -14.10
C ASP A 155 -6.87 3.01 -12.67
N TYR A 156 -7.64 3.88 -12.05
CA TYR A 156 -8.15 3.68 -10.70
C TYR A 156 -9.23 2.60 -10.58
N LEU A 157 -9.81 2.13 -11.70
CA LEU A 157 -10.76 1.02 -11.77
C LEU A 157 -10.10 -0.26 -12.27
N GLU A 158 -8.76 -0.34 -12.22
CA GLU A 158 -7.97 -1.46 -12.73
C GLU A 158 -8.14 -1.69 -14.25
N ARG A 159 -8.63 -0.70 -14.99
CA ARG A 159 -8.78 -0.80 -16.44
C ARG A 159 -7.45 -0.47 -17.12
N PRO A 160 -6.98 -1.26 -18.08
CA PRO A 160 -5.75 -0.97 -18.81
C PRO A 160 -5.78 0.41 -19.46
N VAL A 161 -4.69 1.16 -19.33
CA VAL A 161 -4.55 2.48 -19.96
C VAL A 161 -3.48 2.43 -21.05
N TYR A 162 -3.88 2.78 -22.27
CA TYR A 162 -3.03 2.69 -23.45
C TYR A 162 -2.47 4.06 -23.86
N TYR A 163 -1.54 4.61 -23.09
CA TYR A 163 -0.78 5.84 -23.43
C TYR A 163 0.71 5.60 -23.77
N MET A 164 1.03 4.36 -24.17
CA MET A 164 2.40 3.85 -24.40
C MET A 164 3.23 4.67 -25.41
N ALA A 165 2.58 5.45 -26.28
CA ALA A 165 3.26 6.27 -27.30
C ALA A 165 3.49 7.75 -26.91
N THR A 166 3.19 8.16 -25.67
CA THR A 166 3.37 9.56 -25.24
C THR A 166 4.82 9.87 -24.84
N GLU A 167 5.23 11.14 -24.97
CA GLU A 167 6.52 11.65 -24.47
C GLU A 167 6.69 11.36 -22.97
N THR A 168 5.59 11.47 -22.20
CA THR A 168 5.54 11.10 -20.78
C THR A 168 5.98 9.66 -20.56
N MET A 169 5.46 8.70 -21.33
CA MET A 169 5.81 7.28 -21.15
C MET A 169 7.21 6.95 -21.62
N GLN A 170 7.71 7.59 -22.69
CA GLN A 170 9.11 7.46 -23.09
C GLN A 170 10.05 7.97 -21.98
N THR A 171 9.71 9.10 -21.36
CA THR A 171 10.47 9.69 -20.25
C THR A 171 10.38 8.82 -19.01
N TYR A 172 9.21 8.29 -18.68
CA TYR A 172 9.00 7.33 -17.59
C TYR A 172 9.89 6.10 -17.78
N ALA A 173 9.85 5.47 -18.96
CA ALA A 173 10.66 4.30 -19.27
C ALA A 173 12.17 4.59 -19.12
N LYS A 174 12.66 5.75 -19.61
CA LYS A 174 14.05 6.18 -19.42
C LYS A 174 14.42 6.31 -17.93
N LYS A 175 13.54 6.89 -17.11
CA LYS A 175 13.74 7.04 -15.66
C LYS A 175 13.77 5.70 -14.94
N VAL A 176 12.87 4.77 -15.26
CA VAL A 176 12.86 3.41 -14.72
C VAL A 176 14.15 2.66 -15.08
N LEU A 177 14.61 2.77 -16.33
CA LEU A 177 15.87 2.15 -16.77
C LEU A 177 17.09 2.73 -16.04
N CYS A 178 17.11 4.05 -15.82
CA CYS A 178 18.16 4.71 -15.03
C CYS A 178 18.23 4.15 -13.61
N LEU A 179 17.08 4.05 -12.92
CA LEU A 179 16.99 3.45 -11.59
C LEU A 179 17.50 2.00 -11.60
N ARG A 180 17.02 1.18 -12.53
CA ARG A 180 17.46 -0.21 -12.67
C ARG A 180 18.98 -0.32 -12.81
N ALA A 181 19.58 0.53 -13.64
CA ALA A 181 21.03 0.52 -13.87
C ALA A 181 21.80 0.88 -12.60
N SER A 182 21.36 1.89 -11.84
CA SER A 182 21.97 2.27 -10.56
C SER A 182 21.99 1.12 -9.56
N TYR A 183 20.91 0.36 -9.51
CA TYR A 183 20.77 -0.80 -8.63
C TYR A 183 21.63 -1.99 -9.10
N GLN A 184 21.63 -2.30 -10.39
CA GLN A 184 22.48 -3.38 -10.96
C GLN A 184 23.97 -3.14 -10.74
N LYS A 185 24.42 -1.88 -10.77
CA LYS A 185 25.83 -1.52 -10.51
C LYS A 185 26.27 -1.85 -9.08
N ASN A 186 25.33 -1.90 -8.13
CA ASN A 186 25.59 -1.99 -6.71
C ASN A 186 25.23 -3.35 -6.08
N SER A 187 24.80 -4.36 -6.86
CA SER A 187 24.51 -5.70 -6.32
C SER A 187 25.15 -6.81 -7.15
N ARG A 188 25.72 -7.81 -6.48
CA ARG A 188 26.21 -9.05 -7.11
C ARG A 188 25.08 -10.04 -7.48
N THR A 189 23.83 -9.77 -7.15
CA THR A 189 22.67 -10.66 -7.40
C THR A 189 21.37 -9.84 -7.40
N PHE A 190 21.03 -9.21 -8.54
CA PHE A 190 19.71 -8.57 -8.71
C PHE A 190 18.72 -9.59 -9.29
N ALA A 191 17.84 -10.14 -8.45
CA ALA A 191 16.73 -10.97 -8.93
C ALA A 191 15.68 -10.09 -9.64
N SER A 192 14.95 -10.66 -10.62
CA SER A 192 13.99 -9.94 -11.45
C SER A 192 12.85 -9.26 -10.68
N ASP A 193 12.47 -9.80 -9.51
CA ASP A 193 11.34 -9.32 -8.69
C ASP A 193 11.65 -8.05 -7.89
N GLN A 194 12.92 -7.67 -7.79
CA GLN A 194 13.36 -6.52 -7.02
C GLN A 194 13.14 -5.17 -7.76
N LYS A 195 12.73 -5.22 -9.05
CA LYS A 195 12.47 -4.06 -9.90
C LYS A 195 11.30 -3.18 -9.40
N TYR A 196 10.27 -3.79 -8.83
CA TYR A 196 9.06 -3.07 -8.38
C TYR A 196 9.32 -2.34 -7.07
N ARG A 197 9.96 -3.04 -6.12
CA ARG A 197 10.32 -2.50 -4.80
C ARG A 197 11.31 -1.34 -4.89
N THR A 198 12.21 -1.36 -5.86
CA THR A 198 13.24 -0.31 -6.01
C THR A 198 12.68 1.02 -6.51
N PHE A 199 11.67 1.02 -7.40
CA PHE A 199 10.99 2.24 -7.82
C PHE A 199 10.18 2.85 -6.68
N ALA A 200 9.36 2.04 -6.01
CA ALA A 200 8.56 2.47 -4.86
C ALA A 200 9.44 3.05 -3.74
N SER A 201 10.56 2.41 -3.40
CA SER A 201 11.50 2.92 -2.38
C SER A 201 12.22 4.21 -2.78
N ASP A 202 12.66 4.37 -4.03
CA ASP A 202 13.33 5.61 -4.46
C ASP A 202 12.35 6.78 -4.47
N GLN A 203 11.14 6.59 -5.02
CA GLN A 203 10.15 7.65 -5.13
C GLN A 203 9.53 7.99 -3.77
N SER A 204 9.35 7.00 -2.89
CA SER A 204 8.99 7.19 -1.49
C SER A 204 9.83 8.28 -0.82
N SER A 205 11.16 8.15 -0.89
CA SER A 205 12.07 9.09 -0.24
C SER A 205 11.84 10.53 -0.71
N ARG A 206 11.57 10.73 -2.01
CA ARG A 206 11.37 12.05 -2.61
C ARG A 206 10.02 12.67 -2.28
N THR A 207 8.96 11.86 -2.16
CA THR A 207 7.62 12.29 -1.79
C THR A 207 7.57 12.67 -0.31
N PHE A 208 8.23 11.86 0.51
CA PHE A 208 8.32 12.05 1.94
C PHE A 208 9.10 13.33 2.33
N PHE A 209 10.27 13.59 1.74
CA PHE A 209 11.03 14.83 2.01
C PHE A 209 10.34 16.11 1.52
N SER A 210 9.25 15.98 0.76
CA SER A 210 8.42 17.11 0.33
C SER A 210 7.13 17.31 1.13
N ALA A 211 6.84 16.42 2.09
CA ALA A 211 5.75 16.52 3.05
C ALA A 211 6.24 17.24 4.32
#